data_AF-A0A7S1K6S8-F1
#
_entry.id   AF-A0A7S1K6S8-F1
#
_cell.length_a   1.000
_cell.length_b   1.000
_cell.length_c   1.000
_cell.angle_alpha   90.00
_cell.angle_beta   90.00
_cell.angle_gamma   90.00
#
_symmetry.space_group_name_H-M   'P 1'
#
loop_
_entity.id
_entity.type
_entity.pdbx_description
1 polymer ?
#
loop_
_entity_poly.entity_id
_entity_poly.type
_entity_poly.pdbx_seq_one_letter_code
_entity_poly.pdbx_strand_id
1 'polypeptide(L)'
;MRRAIGAPELPPSLCRPARAPLRQPFPRAFATTAMPTPSTSPSPSPFLPTRIVAPIDRSSEIFQANLAKMTSICEQHRALVSQIAFGGGETARKRHTSRKKMLCRDRIDALVDPGAPFLELSQLAGHDLYEDIVPCGGIVTGIGPIGGGGAGGER
;
A
#
# COMPACT_ATOMS: atom_id res chain seq x y z
N MET A 1 -14.27 -21.37 -25.50
CA MET A 1 -14.74 -20.02 -25.87
C MET A 1 -14.62 -19.11 -24.65
N ARG A 2 -13.49 -18.40 -24.46
CA ARG A 2 -13.33 -17.44 -23.36
C ARG A 2 -13.50 -16.03 -23.93
N ARG A 3 -14.49 -15.28 -23.41
CA ARG A 3 -14.66 -13.84 -23.68
C ARG A 3 -13.46 -13.12 -23.06
N ALA A 4 -12.74 -12.39 -23.90
CA ALA A 4 -11.71 -11.45 -23.49
C ALA A 4 -12.36 -10.37 -22.61
N ILE A 5 -11.91 -10.26 -21.36
CA ILE A 5 -12.22 -9.11 -20.52
C ILE A 5 -11.21 -8.05 -20.94
N GLY A 6 -11.69 -7.06 -21.69
CA GLY A 6 -10.87 -5.98 -22.21
C GLY A 6 -10.19 -5.20 -21.09
N ALA A 7 -8.90 -4.91 -21.27
CA ALA A 7 -8.18 -3.97 -20.44
C ALA A 7 -8.91 -2.60 -20.48
N PRO A 8 -9.05 -1.89 -19.35
CA PRO A 8 -9.57 -0.53 -19.39
C PRO A 8 -8.57 0.37 -20.12
N GLU A 9 -8.99 0.95 -21.25
CA GLU A 9 -8.24 1.94 -21.99
C GLU A 9 -7.85 3.11 -21.06
N LEU A 10 -6.55 3.35 -20.94
CA LEU A 10 -5.99 4.54 -20.30
C LEU A 10 -6.24 5.76 -21.21
N PRO A 11 -6.72 6.90 -20.68
CA PRO A 11 -6.87 8.11 -21.48
C PRO A 11 -5.50 8.59 -21.98
N PRO A 12 -5.38 9.08 -23.24
CA PRO A 12 -4.10 9.36 -23.90
C PRO A 12 -3.34 10.61 -23.39
N SER A 13 -3.66 11.18 -22.24
CA SER A 13 -3.11 12.48 -21.78
C SER A 13 -1.98 12.39 -20.75
N LEU A 14 -1.44 11.20 -20.46
CA LEU A 14 -0.26 11.03 -19.60
C LEU A 14 0.98 10.57 -20.38
N CYS A 15 1.18 11.12 -21.58
CA CYS A 15 2.49 11.09 -22.22
C CYS A 15 3.38 12.16 -21.57
N ARG A 16 4.00 11.81 -20.44
CA ARG A 16 5.01 12.65 -19.78
C ARG A 16 6.22 12.72 -20.73
N PRO A 17 6.65 13.90 -21.23
CA PRO A 17 7.79 13.96 -22.12
C PRO A 17 9.05 13.46 -21.40
N ALA A 18 9.85 12.67 -22.13
CA ALA A 18 11.16 12.21 -21.70
C ALA A 18 12.03 13.41 -21.29
N ARG A 19 12.64 13.30 -20.11
CA ARG A 19 13.47 14.32 -19.49
C ARG A 19 14.75 14.47 -20.33
N ALA A 20 14.90 15.60 -21.03
CA ALA A 20 16.10 15.92 -21.80
C ALA A 20 17.35 15.96 -20.87
N PRO A 21 18.52 15.49 -21.31
CA PRO A 21 19.75 15.62 -20.54
C PRO A 21 20.29 17.03 -20.67
N LEU A 22 20.07 17.88 -19.66
CA LEU A 22 20.77 19.15 -19.53
C LEU A 22 22.20 18.89 -18.99
N ARG A 23 23.15 18.61 -19.89
CA ARG A 23 24.57 18.81 -19.61
C ARG A 23 24.91 20.24 -19.99
N GLN A 24 25.07 21.12 -19.01
CA GLN A 24 25.68 22.42 -19.22
C GLN A 24 27.11 22.38 -18.65
N PRO A 25 28.13 22.85 -19.40
CA PRO A 25 29.47 22.97 -18.86
C PRO A 25 29.52 24.10 -17.84
N PHE A 26 30.10 23.84 -16.67
CA PHE A 26 30.34 24.86 -15.64
C PHE A 26 31.30 25.93 -16.16
N PRO A 27 30.94 27.24 -16.14
CA PRO A 27 31.92 28.27 -16.37
C PRO A 27 32.80 28.44 -15.13
N ARG A 28 34.11 28.33 -15.37
CA ARG A 28 35.19 28.53 -14.40
C ARG A 28 35.57 30.01 -14.41
N ALA A 29 35.07 30.80 -13.47
CA ALA A 29 35.64 32.11 -13.14
C ALA A 29 35.18 32.54 -11.74
N PHE A 30 36.11 32.50 -10.79
CA PHE A 30 35.99 33.18 -9.50
C PHE A 30 36.19 34.68 -9.75
N ALA A 31 35.15 35.49 -9.55
CA ALA A 31 35.27 36.93 -9.41
C ALA A 31 35.00 37.28 -7.95
N THR A 32 36.07 37.59 -7.21
CA THR A 32 36.05 38.17 -5.87
C THR A 32 35.45 39.56 -5.93
N THR A 33 34.19 39.71 -5.53
CA THR A 33 33.57 41.02 -5.24
C THR A 33 33.15 41.05 -3.77
N ALA A 34 33.43 42.18 -3.13
CA ALA A 34 33.40 42.42 -1.70
C ALA A 34 32.11 41.99 -0.97
N MET A 35 32.27 41.49 0.25
CA MET A 35 31.18 41.06 1.12
C MET A 35 30.34 42.27 1.62
N PRO A 36 29.00 42.24 1.50
CA PRO A 36 28.15 43.06 2.34
C PRO A 36 28.10 42.47 3.76
N THR A 37 28.33 43.30 4.78
CA THR A 37 28.24 42.92 6.20
C THR A 37 26.81 42.47 6.56
N PRO A 38 26.62 41.34 7.27
CA PRO A 38 25.29 40.94 7.71
C PRO A 38 24.84 41.80 8.90
N SER A 39 23.92 42.74 8.69
CA SER A 39 23.11 43.27 9.79
C SER A 39 22.01 42.25 10.10
N THR A 40 22.28 41.30 10.99
CA THR A 40 21.31 40.31 11.44
C THR A 40 20.39 40.96 12.48
N SER A 41 19.29 41.56 12.04
CA SER A 41 18.11 41.66 12.91
C SER A 41 17.33 40.34 12.79
N PRO A 42 16.96 39.67 13.90
CA PRO A 42 16.13 38.48 13.83
C PRO A 42 14.72 38.92 13.46
N SER A 43 14.35 38.84 12.18
CA SER A 43 12.95 38.85 11.82
C SER A 43 12.32 37.53 12.26
N PRO A 44 11.18 37.54 12.96
CA PRO A 44 10.47 36.31 13.25
C PRO A 44 9.90 35.76 11.93
N SER A 45 10.52 34.72 11.40
CA SER A 45 9.91 33.93 10.32
C SER A 45 8.50 33.49 10.76
N PRO A 46 7.46 33.69 9.94
CA PRO A 46 6.11 33.27 10.32
C PRO A 46 6.10 31.75 10.45
N PHE A 47 5.87 31.27 11.67
CA PHE A 47 5.59 29.86 11.94
C PHE A 47 4.42 29.43 11.04
N LEU A 48 4.66 28.42 10.20
CA LEU A 48 3.59 27.78 9.43
C LEU A 48 2.54 27.21 10.39
N PRO A 49 1.24 27.26 10.03
CA PRO A 49 0.19 26.76 10.90
C PRO A 49 0.38 25.25 11.15
N THR A 50 0.36 24.86 12.42
CA THR A 50 0.41 23.46 12.91
C THR A 50 -0.84 22.64 12.55
N ARG A 51 -1.80 23.24 11.84
CA ARG A 51 -3.07 22.62 11.44
C ARG A 51 -3.16 22.54 9.92
N ILE A 52 -3.23 21.32 9.40
CA ILE A 52 -3.53 21.07 7.99
C ILE A 52 -5.02 21.31 7.77
N VAL A 53 -5.36 22.33 7.00
CA VAL A 53 -6.72 22.57 6.50
C VAL A 53 -6.80 21.96 5.11
N ALA A 54 -7.62 20.92 4.93
CA ALA A 54 -7.81 20.30 3.63
C ALA A 54 -8.89 21.07 2.85
N PRO A 55 -8.56 21.72 1.71
CA PRO A 55 -9.50 22.49 0.91
C PRO A 55 -10.31 21.57 -0.03
N ILE A 56 -10.90 20.51 0.51
CA ILE A 56 -11.63 19.48 -0.27
C ILE A 56 -13.11 19.57 0.05
N ASP A 57 -13.93 19.82 -0.96
CA ASP A 57 -15.39 19.74 -0.88
C ASP A 57 -15.85 18.30 -1.19
N ARG A 58 -16.54 17.69 -0.22
CA ARG A 58 -17.07 16.33 -0.34
C ARG A 58 -18.36 16.25 -1.17
N SER A 59 -19.05 17.38 -1.37
CA SER A 59 -20.29 17.43 -2.15
C SER A 59 -20.05 17.60 -3.66
N SER A 60 -18.83 18.00 -4.04
CA SER A 60 -18.41 18.16 -5.43
C SER A 60 -18.52 16.84 -6.21
N GLU A 61 -18.99 16.93 -7.45
CA GLU A 61 -19.11 15.81 -8.38
C GLU A 61 -17.77 15.09 -8.61
N ILE A 62 -16.66 15.83 -8.66
CA ILE A 62 -15.31 15.27 -8.84
C ILE A 62 -14.95 14.37 -7.65
N PHE A 63 -15.26 14.81 -6.43
CA PHE A 63 -15.01 14.02 -5.23
C PHE A 63 -15.84 12.73 -5.24
N GLN A 64 -17.12 12.82 -5.59
CA GLN A 64 -18.02 11.67 -5.65
C GLN A 64 -17.62 10.66 -6.73
N ALA A 65 -17.21 11.14 -7.91
CA ALA A 65 -16.70 10.27 -8.98
C ALA A 65 -15.40 9.55 -8.57
N ASN A 66 -14.47 10.26 -7.93
CA ASN A 66 -13.22 9.67 -7.44
C ASN A 66 -13.47 8.66 -6.31
N LEU A 67 -14.39 8.98 -5.40
CA LEU A 67 -14.81 8.09 -4.32
C LEU A 67 -15.37 6.79 -4.91
N ALA A 68 -16.33 6.88 -5.84
CA ALA A 68 -16.95 5.73 -6.48
C ALA A 68 -15.92 4.84 -7.22
N LYS A 69 -14.96 5.45 -7.91
CA LYS A 69 -13.88 4.71 -8.58
C LYS A 69 -12.98 3.99 -7.59
N MET A 70 -12.55 4.68 -6.52
CA MET A 70 -11.67 4.09 -5.51
C MET A 70 -12.37 2.96 -4.74
N THR A 71 -13.64 3.15 -4.36
CA THR A 71 -14.41 2.12 -3.66
C THR A 71 -14.53 0.87 -4.52
N SER A 72 -14.81 1.01 -5.82
CA SER A 72 -14.88 -0.12 -6.74
C SER A 72 -13.57 -0.91 -6.80
N ILE A 73 -12.43 -0.23 -6.89
CA ILE A 73 -11.10 -0.88 -6.90
C ILE A 73 -10.83 -1.59 -5.56
N CYS A 74 -11.16 -0.95 -4.44
CA CYS A 74 -11.00 -1.56 -3.12
C CYS A 74 -11.88 -2.81 -2.94
N GLU A 75 -13.10 -2.81 -3.47
CA GLU A 75 -14.00 -3.97 -3.45
C GLU A 75 -13.44 -5.12 -4.29
N GLN A 76 -12.97 -4.84 -5.51
CA GLN A 76 -12.32 -5.83 -6.36
C GLN A 76 -11.09 -6.44 -5.67
N HIS A 77 -10.25 -5.59 -5.06
CA HIS A 77 -9.09 -6.03 -4.31
C HIS A 77 -9.50 -6.93 -3.13
N ARG A 78 -10.50 -6.54 -2.33
CA ARG A 78 -11.00 -7.34 -1.20
C ARG A 78 -11.57 -8.68 -1.65
N ALA A 79 -12.29 -8.71 -2.77
CA ALA A 79 -12.83 -9.95 -3.33
C ALA A 79 -11.71 -10.90 -3.77
N LEU A 80 -10.70 -10.38 -4.45
CA LEU A 80 -9.54 -11.15 -4.88
C LEU A 80 -8.74 -11.70 -3.70
N VAL A 81 -8.45 -10.86 -2.71
CA VAL A 81 -7.80 -11.26 -1.46
C VAL A 81 -8.59 -12.36 -0.77
N SER A 82 -9.92 -12.26 -0.71
CA SER A 82 -10.78 -13.26 -0.07
C SER A 82 -10.72 -14.61 -0.80
N GLN A 83 -10.60 -14.60 -2.13
CA GLN A 83 -10.40 -15.82 -2.92
C GLN A 83 -9.04 -16.45 -2.64
N ILE A 84 -7.97 -15.66 -2.65
CA ILE A 84 -6.60 -16.12 -2.35
C ILE A 84 -6.48 -16.59 -0.90
N ALA A 85 -7.24 -15.97 0.02
CA ALA A 85 -7.28 -16.36 1.42
C ALA A 85 -7.76 -17.81 1.62
N PHE A 86 -8.54 -18.33 0.67
CA PHE A 86 -9.00 -19.71 0.65
C PHE A 86 -7.87 -20.73 0.39
N GLY A 87 -6.71 -20.29 -0.11
CA GLY A 87 -5.55 -21.13 -0.36
C GLY A 87 -5.78 -22.11 -1.51
N GLY A 88 -5.26 -23.34 -1.38
CA GLY A 88 -5.30 -24.37 -2.42
C GLY A 88 -6.67 -25.03 -2.65
N GLY A 89 -7.78 -24.37 -2.32
CA GLY A 89 -9.13 -24.90 -2.49
C GLY A 89 -9.62 -25.82 -1.37
N GLU A 90 -10.89 -26.21 -1.45
CA GLU A 90 -11.59 -26.94 -0.39
C GLU A 90 -11.01 -28.34 -0.19
N THR A 91 -10.65 -29.02 -1.29
CA THR A 91 -10.03 -30.35 -1.26
C THR A 91 -8.70 -30.35 -0.52
N ALA A 92 -7.85 -29.34 -0.75
CA ALA A 92 -6.57 -29.21 -0.06
C ALA A 92 -6.78 -28.93 1.44
N ARG A 93 -7.73 -28.05 1.78
CA ARG A 93 -8.09 -27.75 3.18
C ARG A 93 -8.64 -28.98 3.91
N LYS A 94 -9.54 -29.75 3.29
CA LYS A 94 -10.07 -31.01 3.84
C LYS A 94 -8.96 -32.04 4.05
N ARG A 95 -8.04 -32.19 3.10
CA ARG A 95 -6.87 -33.08 3.23
C ARG A 95 -5.91 -32.64 4.34
N HIS A 96 -5.78 -31.34 4.59
CA HIS A 96 -4.92 -30.81 5.65
C HIS A 96 -5.56 -31.01 7.03
N THR A 97 -6.86 -30.70 7.14
CA THR A 97 -7.64 -30.84 8.38
C THR A 97 -7.90 -32.31 8.74
N SER A 98 -8.07 -33.22 7.78
CA SER A 98 -8.21 -34.66 8.04
C SER A 98 -6.99 -35.27 8.74
N ARG A 99 -5.81 -34.63 8.59
CA ARG A 99 -4.57 -34.98 9.31
C ARG A 99 -4.48 -34.36 10.71
N LYS A 100 -5.57 -33.77 11.21
CA LYS A 100 -5.65 -33.06 12.50
C LYS A 100 -4.65 -31.91 12.62
N LYS A 101 -4.37 -31.22 11.50
CA LYS A 101 -3.48 -30.05 11.46
C LYS A 101 -4.28 -28.76 11.27
N MET A 102 -3.91 -27.72 12.02
CA MET A 102 -4.44 -26.36 11.83
C MET A 102 -3.98 -25.77 10.48
N LEU A 103 -4.83 -24.96 9.84
CA LEU A 103 -4.49 -24.22 8.62
C LEU A 103 -3.44 -23.14 8.92
N CYS A 104 -2.81 -22.61 7.88
CA CYS A 104 -1.74 -21.62 8.07
C CYS A 104 -2.23 -20.35 8.78
N ARG A 105 -3.39 -19.81 8.38
CA ARG A 105 -3.96 -18.61 9.01
C ARG A 105 -4.45 -18.89 10.44
N ASP A 106 -5.12 -20.02 10.66
CA ASP A 106 -5.51 -20.45 12.01
C ASP A 106 -4.31 -20.57 12.97
N ARG A 107 -3.14 -21.01 12.46
CA ARG A 107 -1.90 -21.06 13.27
C ARG A 107 -1.38 -19.67 13.63
N ILE A 108 -1.51 -18.71 12.73
CA ILE A 108 -1.11 -17.32 12.98
C ILE A 108 -2.06 -16.71 14.02
N ASP A 109 -3.37 -16.91 13.86
CA ASP A 109 -4.38 -16.41 14.80
C ASP A 109 -4.22 -17.02 16.20
N ALA A 110 -3.80 -18.29 16.29
CA ALA A 110 -3.49 -18.93 17.57
C ALA A 110 -2.14 -18.49 18.18
N LEU A 111 -1.24 -17.93 17.37
CA LEU A 111 0.08 -17.47 17.80
C LEU A 111 0.06 -16.00 18.25
N VAL A 112 -0.73 -15.17 17.57
CA VAL A 112 -0.90 -13.75 17.89
C VAL A 112 -1.75 -13.58 19.14
N ASP A 113 -1.48 -12.55 19.93
CA ASP A 113 -2.23 -12.28 21.15
C ASP A 113 -3.74 -12.01 20.83
N PRO A 114 -4.70 -12.55 21.60
CA PRO A 114 -6.12 -12.37 21.33
C PRO A 114 -6.54 -10.89 21.25
N GLY A 115 -7.22 -10.51 20.17
CA GLY A 115 -7.66 -9.13 19.95
C GLY A 115 -6.57 -8.18 19.43
N ALA A 116 -5.33 -8.65 19.28
CA ALA A 116 -4.28 -7.87 18.67
C ALA A 116 -4.37 -7.85 17.14
N PRO A 117 -3.97 -6.74 16.49
CA PRO A 117 -3.95 -6.65 15.03
C PRO A 117 -2.81 -7.49 14.42
N PHE A 118 -3.08 -8.12 13.28
CA PHE A 118 -2.08 -8.76 12.44
C PHE A 118 -2.05 -8.12 11.04
N LEU A 119 -0.87 -7.70 10.59
CA LEU A 119 -0.65 -7.12 9.27
C LEU A 119 -0.04 -8.17 8.33
N GLU A 120 -0.87 -8.77 7.47
CA GLU A 120 -0.41 -9.72 6.44
C GLU A 120 0.29 -8.99 5.28
N LEU A 121 1.44 -9.52 4.86
CA LEU A 121 2.28 -8.96 3.79
C LEU A 121 2.11 -9.73 2.49
N SER A 122 2.09 -9.00 1.37
CA SER A 122 2.14 -9.55 0.01
C SER A 122 1.08 -10.62 -0.29
N GLN A 123 -0.18 -10.36 0.10
CA GLN A 123 -1.31 -11.29 -0.08
C GLN A 123 -1.50 -11.75 -1.54
N LEU A 124 -1.19 -10.88 -2.51
CA LEU A 124 -1.31 -11.16 -3.95
C LEU A 124 0.00 -11.67 -4.59
N ALA A 125 0.97 -12.12 -3.79
CA ALA A 125 2.24 -12.64 -4.32
C ALA A 125 2.00 -13.79 -5.31
N GLY A 126 2.59 -13.69 -6.50
CA GLY A 126 2.48 -14.70 -7.56
C GLY A 126 1.13 -14.75 -8.27
N HIS A 127 0.21 -13.81 -8.01
CA HIS A 127 -1.06 -13.74 -8.72
C HIS A 127 -0.83 -13.47 -10.23
N ASP A 128 -1.46 -14.29 -11.08
CA ASP A 128 -1.37 -14.25 -12.54
C ASP A 128 0.06 -14.34 -13.13
N LEU A 129 1.02 -14.86 -12.36
CA LEU A 129 2.41 -15.03 -12.83
C LEU A 129 2.66 -16.41 -13.46
N TYR A 130 1.92 -17.44 -13.01
CA TYR A 130 2.08 -18.82 -13.46
C TYR A 130 0.76 -19.39 -13.97
N GLU A 131 0.81 -20.46 -14.78
CA GLU A 131 -0.39 -21.17 -15.27
C GLU A 131 -1.19 -21.78 -14.10
N ASP A 132 -0.46 -22.27 -13.09
CA ASP A 132 -1.04 -22.77 -11.86
C ASP A 132 -1.28 -21.64 -10.85
N ILE A 133 -2.40 -21.71 -10.15
CA ILE A 133 -2.75 -20.76 -9.11
C ILE A 133 -1.95 -21.07 -7.84
N VAL A 134 -0.99 -20.20 -7.52
CA VAL A 134 -0.18 -20.26 -6.30
C VAL A 134 -0.60 -19.14 -5.34
N PRO A 135 -1.55 -19.39 -4.42
CA PRO A 135 -2.04 -18.36 -3.51
C PRO A 135 -0.93 -17.88 -2.56
N CYS A 136 -0.81 -16.56 -2.37
CA CYS A 136 0.21 -15.90 -1.54
C CYS A 136 1.66 -16.32 -1.86
N GLY A 137 1.97 -16.79 -3.08
CA GLY A 137 3.28 -17.36 -3.40
C GLY A 137 3.65 -18.59 -2.55
N GLY A 138 2.66 -19.27 -1.97
CA GLY A 138 2.85 -20.47 -1.14
C GLY A 138 3.21 -20.20 0.33
N ILE A 139 3.31 -18.94 0.76
CA ILE A 139 3.64 -18.56 2.13
C ILE A 139 2.72 -17.45 2.65
N VAL A 140 2.32 -17.52 3.91
CA VAL A 140 1.63 -16.42 4.60
C VAL A 140 2.62 -15.79 5.56
N THR A 141 2.84 -14.49 5.44
CA THR A 141 3.78 -13.73 6.28
C THR A 141 3.11 -12.46 6.79
N GLY A 142 3.56 -11.96 7.94
CA GLY A 142 3.03 -10.73 8.50
C GLY A 142 3.66 -10.32 9.81
N ILE A 143 3.17 -9.21 10.35
CA ILE A 143 3.66 -8.58 11.59
C ILE A 143 2.51 -8.56 12.59
N GLY A 144 2.75 -9.07 13.80
CA GLY A 144 1.80 -9.05 14.90
C GLY A 144 2.51 -9.28 16.25
N PRO A 145 1.93 -8.81 17.37
CA PRO A 145 2.50 -9.05 18.69
C PRO A 145 2.27 -10.49 19.15
N ILE A 146 3.27 -11.04 19.86
CA ILE A 146 3.27 -12.40 20.41
C ILE A 146 3.87 -12.34 21.80
N GLY A 147 3.11 -12.76 22.82
CA GLY A 147 3.58 -12.81 24.20
C GLY A 147 3.85 -11.43 24.81
N GLY A 148 3.37 -10.36 24.16
CA GLY A 148 3.47 -9.01 24.65
C GLY A 148 2.26 -8.72 25.50
N GLY A 149 2.45 -8.56 26.81
CA GLY A 149 1.38 -8.21 27.76
C GLY A 149 0.75 -6.85 27.47
N GLY A 150 -0.04 -6.77 26.40
CA GLY A 150 -0.90 -5.65 26.06
C GLY A 150 -2.05 -5.60 27.06
N ALA A 151 -1.86 -4.78 28.08
CA ALA A 151 -2.85 -4.21 28.99
C ALA A 151 -4.33 -4.53 28.65
N GLY A 152 -4.78 -5.66 29.18
CA GLY A 152 -6.16 -6.12 29.19
C GLY A 152 -6.32 -7.20 30.25
N GLY A 153 -5.72 -6.95 31.42
CA GLY A 153 -5.93 -7.78 32.59
C GLY A 153 -7.31 -7.51 33.17
N GLU A 154 -8.24 -8.43 32.95
CA GLU A 154 -9.24 -8.84 33.94
C GLU A 154 -9.32 -10.37 33.85
N ARG A 155 -8.44 -11.01 34.62
CA ARG A 155 -8.65 -12.34 35.18
C ARG A 155 -8.94 -12.15 36.65
#